data_AF-A0A1H7G900-F1
#
_entry.id   AF-A0A1H7G900-F1
#
_cell.length_a   1.000
_cell.length_b   1.000
_cell.length_c   1.000
_cell.angle_alpha   90.00
_cell.angle_beta   90.00
_cell.angle_gamma   90.00
#
_symmetry.space_group_name_H-M   'P 1'
#
loop_
_entity.id
_entity.type
_entity.pdbx_description
1 polymer ?
#
loop_
_entity_poly.entity_id
_entity_poly.type
_entity_poly.pdbx_seq_one_letter_code
_entity_poly.pdbx_strand_id
1 'polypeptide(L)'
;MSAAGFGRALRAEWTKLRSVRAWMAGLAAGALVTVLLGLLSAAGSHTSCGKDGVEVACPAPPVGPEGQAVSDRFYLVHRALRGDGAITVRVTSMTGRIRRPDSTPGVRNEVSGLTPWAKAGVIVKESTRQGSAYAAVMVTAEHGVRMQHDYVHDVAGRPGRVSAGSPRWLRLTRSGDRLTGYESADGRQWSRVGAVELPGLPGTVRIGLFAASPGDVTVTRGDLGGAAVAARFAQATATFDHVGLDGAVAGQSDDWRGDDLGVDLEADGTPHHPGGFTRSGDTFTVTGVGDIGPGTEGRTVESTLSGLPAGLIVLVVVAVVSVTSEYRRGLIRTSLAAVPGRGRLLAAKAAVIGAATFAAGLAAAAVSVVAGTRLLRGNGDVVLPVSTATEARVVVGTAALVAASAVLALALGALLRRGAAAVTAALAVTVLPYLLATASVLPLDAARWLLRLTPAAGFAVEQSVPAYAHVLGHYAPQAGYFPLPPWAGLAVTCGYAALALGLATLRLRRGDA
;
A
#
# COMPACT_ATOMS: atom_id res chain seq x y z
N MET A 1 -45.13 -15.75 -8.00
CA MET A 1 -43.91 -15.19 -8.62
C MET A 1 -43.52 -16.15 -9.75
N SER A 2 -43.19 -15.72 -10.97
CA SER A 2 -42.48 -16.61 -11.89
C SER A 2 -41.15 -15.94 -12.28
N ALA A 3 -40.05 -16.68 -12.17
CA ALA A 3 -38.72 -16.23 -12.63
C ALA A 3 -38.77 -15.74 -14.10
N ALA A 4 -39.69 -16.31 -14.88
CA ALA A 4 -39.98 -15.93 -16.25
C ALA A 4 -40.41 -14.46 -16.45
N GLY A 5 -41.08 -13.83 -15.47
CA GLY A 5 -41.48 -12.42 -15.55
C GLY A 5 -40.31 -11.45 -15.44
N PHE A 6 -39.39 -11.70 -14.49
CA PHE A 6 -38.19 -10.88 -14.30
C PHE A 6 -37.18 -11.06 -15.44
N GLY A 7 -37.00 -12.30 -15.92
CA GLY A 7 -36.14 -12.58 -17.08
C GLY A 7 -36.59 -11.89 -18.38
N ARG A 8 -37.90 -11.66 -18.56
CA ARG A 8 -38.42 -10.85 -19.68
C ARG A 8 -38.11 -9.37 -19.52
N ALA A 9 -38.24 -8.82 -18.31
CA ALA A 9 -37.89 -7.43 -18.02
C ALA A 9 -36.39 -7.16 -18.23
N LEU A 10 -35.52 -8.08 -17.79
CA LEU A 10 -34.07 -7.98 -18.04
C LEU A 10 -33.74 -7.95 -19.53
N ARG A 11 -34.34 -8.86 -20.32
CA ARG A 11 -34.15 -8.88 -21.77
C ARG A 11 -34.63 -7.59 -22.44
N ALA A 12 -35.78 -7.06 -22.04
CA ALA A 12 -36.30 -5.81 -22.59
C ALA A 12 -35.37 -4.62 -22.28
N GLU A 13 -34.90 -4.49 -21.04
CA GLU A 13 -33.96 -3.44 -20.64
C GLU A 13 -32.60 -3.58 -21.34
N TRP A 14 -32.11 -4.80 -21.53
CA TRP A 14 -30.89 -5.06 -22.29
C TRP A 14 -31.02 -4.66 -23.76
N THR A 15 -32.12 -5.03 -24.42
CA THR A 15 -32.41 -4.63 -25.80
C THR A 15 -32.48 -3.11 -25.92
N LYS A 16 -33.12 -2.45 -24.96
CA LYS A 16 -33.20 -0.98 -24.91
C LYS A 16 -31.82 -0.35 -24.79
N LEU A 17 -31.00 -0.85 -23.86
CA LEU A 17 -29.62 -0.39 -23.67
C LEU A 17 -28.83 -0.43 -24.96
N ARG A 18 -28.91 -1.58 -25.66
CA ARG A 18 -28.21 -1.81 -26.94
C ARG A 18 -28.76 -0.96 -28.09
N SER A 19 -30.06 -0.71 -28.13
CA SER A 19 -30.70 0.07 -29.22
C SER A 19 -30.39 1.56 -29.16
N VAL A 20 -30.16 2.11 -27.97
CA VAL A 20 -29.87 3.54 -27.81
C VAL A 20 -28.38 3.78 -28.00
N ARG A 21 -27.99 4.14 -29.23
CA ARG A 21 -26.58 4.40 -29.62
C ARG A 21 -25.86 5.33 -28.66
N ALA A 22 -26.53 6.37 -28.16
CA ALA A 22 -25.94 7.33 -27.22
C ALA A 22 -25.51 6.69 -25.89
N TRP A 23 -26.24 5.68 -25.38
CA TRP A 23 -25.87 5.00 -24.13
C TRP A 23 -24.69 4.05 -24.34
N MET A 24 -24.67 3.31 -25.46
CA MET A 24 -23.54 2.47 -25.83
C MET A 24 -22.27 3.30 -26.09
N ALA A 25 -22.40 4.43 -26.79
CA ALA A 25 -21.30 5.37 -27.00
C ALA A 25 -20.79 5.96 -25.68
N GLY A 26 -21.69 6.28 -24.74
CA GLY A 26 -21.32 6.76 -23.41
C GLY A 26 -20.60 5.71 -22.55
N LEU A 27 -21.03 4.44 -22.60
CA LEU A 27 -20.33 3.33 -21.94
C LEU A 27 -18.90 3.16 -22.50
N ALA A 28 -18.77 3.16 -23.83
CA ALA A 28 -17.47 3.08 -24.50
C ALA A 28 -16.60 4.30 -24.18
N ALA A 29 -17.16 5.51 -24.19
CA ALA A 29 -16.45 6.73 -23.86
C ALA A 29 -15.95 6.75 -22.40
N GLY A 30 -16.77 6.31 -21.44
CA GLY A 30 -16.34 6.21 -20.04
C GLY A 30 -15.18 5.23 -19.83
N ALA A 31 -15.24 4.07 -20.49
CA ALA A 31 -14.13 3.11 -20.49
C ALA A 31 -12.88 3.69 -21.18
N LEU A 32 -13.05 4.31 -22.35
CA LEU A 32 -11.96 4.91 -23.12
C LEU A 32 -11.26 6.03 -22.34
N VAL A 33 -12.02 6.93 -21.70
CA VAL A 33 -11.47 8.03 -20.88
C VAL A 33 -10.65 7.47 -19.72
N THR A 34 -11.14 6.41 -19.05
CA THR A 34 -10.40 5.74 -17.97
C THR A 34 -9.05 5.21 -18.46
N VAL A 35 -9.07 4.51 -19.60
CA VAL A 35 -7.87 3.91 -20.20
C VAL A 35 -6.90 4.99 -20.69
N LEU A 36 -7.38 5.96 -21.48
CA LEU A 36 -6.53 6.97 -22.10
C LEU A 36 -5.83 7.83 -21.05
N LEU A 37 -6.54 8.30 -20.02
CA LEU A 37 -5.92 9.11 -18.97
C LEU A 37 -4.96 8.30 -18.10
N GLY A 38 -5.29 7.04 -17.78
CA GLY A 38 -4.39 6.14 -17.06
C GLY A 38 -3.10 5.86 -17.83
N LEU A 39 -3.21 5.55 -19.13
CA LEU A 39 -2.06 5.32 -20.00
C LEU A 39 -1.26 6.59 -20.28
N LEU A 40 -1.91 7.74 -20.41
CA LEU A 40 -1.23 9.02 -20.56
C LEU A 40 -0.40 9.35 -19.31
N SER A 41 -0.97 9.11 -18.13
CA SER A 41 -0.26 9.28 -16.86
C SER A 41 0.94 8.34 -16.74
N ALA A 42 0.81 7.09 -17.19
CA ALA A 42 1.92 6.13 -17.22
C ALA A 42 2.99 6.52 -18.23
N ALA A 43 2.59 6.92 -19.45
CA ALA A 43 3.47 7.29 -20.53
C ALA A 43 4.30 8.56 -20.22
N GLY A 44 3.74 9.50 -19.45
CA GLY A 44 4.44 10.71 -19.02
C GLY A 44 5.32 10.53 -17.79
N SER A 45 5.32 9.36 -17.15
CA SER A 45 6.16 9.06 -15.99
C SER A 45 7.47 8.43 -16.47
N HIS A 46 8.61 8.93 -15.99
CA HIS A 46 9.93 8.39 -16.26
C HIS A 46 10.78 8.47 -15.00
N THR A 47 11.49 7.39 -14.71
CA THR A 47 12.45 7.35 -13.62
C THR A 47 13.76 6.76 -14.15
N SER A 48 14.87 7.47 -13.93
CA SER A 48 16.21 6.99 -14.24
C SER A 48 17.08 6.97 -12.98
N CYS A 49 18.01 6.02 -12.96
CA CYS A 49 19.03 5.88 -11.93
C CYS A 49 20.40 6.07 -12.61
N GLY A 50 21.35 6.67 -11.89
CA GLY A 50 22.72 6.76 -12.37
C GLY A 50 23.45 5.43 -12.19
N LYS A 51 24.12 4.96 -13.24
CA LYS A 51 25.09 3.86 -13.16
C LYS A 51 26.29 4.19 -14.04
N ASP A 52 27.48 4.22 -13.44
CA ASP A 52 28.75 4.51 -14.15
C ASP A 52 28.71 5.84 -14.93
N GLY A 53 27.99 6.85 -14.41
CA GLY A 53 27.84 8.15 -15.06
C GLY A 53 26.83 8.20 -16.21
N VAL A 54 26.09 7.11 -16.47
CA VAL A 54 25.02 7.02 -17.48
C VAL A 54 23.67 6.85 -16.79
N GLU A 55 22.62 7.47 -17.35
CA GLU A 55 21.25 7.21 -16.91
C GLU A 55 20.76 5.85 -17.41
N VAL A 56 20.36 4.99 -16.49
CA VAL A 56 19.80 3.66 -16.74
C VAL A 56 18.44 3.51 -16.07
N ALA A 57 17.66 2.50 -16.47
CA ALA A 57 16.46 2.14 -15.72
C ALA A 57 16.81 1.74 -14.28
N CYS A 58 16.03 2.20 -13.32
CA CYS A 58 16.25 1.83 -11.93
C CYS A 58 16.06 0.32 -11.72
N PRO A 59 16.92 -0.32 -10.91
CA PRO A 59 16.78 -1.73 -10.62
C PRO A 59 15.44 -2.00 -9.92
N ALA A 60 14.86 -3.16 -10.20
CA ALA A 60 13.67 -3.60 -9.48
C ALA A 60 14.00 -3.74 -7.98
N PRO A 61 13.04 -3.41 -7.08
CA PRO A 61 13.25 -3.53 -5.66
C PRO A 61 13.48 -5.00 -5.30
N PRO A 62 14.33 -5.30 -4.29
CA PRO A 62 14.47 -6.66 -3.84
C PRO A 62 13.13 -7.20 -3.36
N VAL A 63 12.91 -8.48 -3.60
CA VAL A 63 11.67 -9.18 -3.26
C VAL A 63 11.94 -10.12 -2.09
N GLY A 64 11.11 -10.00 -1.06
CA GLY A 64 11.18 -10.85 0.13
C GLY A 64 10.62 -12.25 -0.10
N PRO A 65 10.72 -13.16 0.88
CA PRO A 65 10.27 -14.55 0.76
C PRO A 65 8.78 -14.72 0.40
N GLU A 66 7.94 -13.76 0.80
CA GLU A 66 6.49 -13.75 0.54
C GLU A 66 6.08 -12.99 -0.74
N GLY A 67 7.04 -12.52 -1.54
CA GLY A 67 6.78 -11.91 -2.85
C GLY A 67 6.52 -10.39 -2.85
N GLN A 68 6.53 -9.74 -1.70
CA GLN A 68 6.47 -8.28 -1.56
C GLN A 68 7.82 -7.61 -1.87
N ALA A 69 7.79 -6.35 -2.28
CA ALA A 69 8.97 -5.51 -2.24
C ALA A 69 9.44 -5.32 -0.79
N VAL A 70 10.76 -5.30 -0.61
CA VAL A 70 11.40 -5.11 0.70
C VAL A 70 12.47 -4.03 0.61
N SER A 71 12.72 -3.39 1.74
CA SER A 71 13.97 -2.67 1.98
C SER A 71 14.90 -3.64 2.71
N ASP A 72 16.03 -3.97 2.09
CA ASP A 72 17.06 -4.83 2.68
C ASP A 72 18.41 -4.12 2.54
N ARG A 73 18.49 -2.96 3.19
CA ARG A 73 19.67 -2.10 3.21
C ARG A 73 20.09 -1.80 4.64
N PHE A 74 21.21 -2.37 5.05
CA PHE A 74 21.72 -2.23 6.41
C PHE A 74 23.14 -2.80 6.52
N TYR A 75 23.83 -2.46 7.60
CA TYR A 75 25.16 -3.00 7.86
C TYR A 75 25.10 -4.25 8.73
N LEU A 76 25.66 -5.36 8.24
CA LEU A 76 25.65 -6.67 8.88
C LEU A 76 27.05 -7.08 9.34
N VAL A 77 27.21 -7.37 10.64
CA VAL A 77 28.44 -7.95 11.21
C VAL A 77 28.14 -9.39 11.60
N HIS A 78 28.69 -10.37 10.88
CA HIS A 78 28.24 -11.77 11.00
C HIS A 78 29.34 -12.81 10.96
N ARG A 79 28.94 -14.02 11.36
CA ARG A 79 29.66 -15.28 11.18
C ARG A 79 28.74 -16.33 10.59
N ALA A 80 29.32 -17.39 10.02
CA ALA A 80 28.55 -18.53 9.51
C ALA A 80 28.23 -19.51 10.64
N LEU A 81 26.93 -19.75 10.91
CA LEU A 81 26.45 -20.75 11.86
C LEU A 81 25.96 -21.99 11.11
N ARG A 82 26.47 -23.17 11.47
CA ARG A 82 26.01 -24.47 10.97
C ARG A 82 25.05 -25.12 11.97
N GLY A 83 23.86 -25.49 11.49
CA GLY A 83 22.82 -26.10 12.32
C GLY A 83 22.27 -25.15 13.39
N ASP A 84 22.06 -25.70 14.58
CA ASP A 84 21.48 -25.01 15.73
C ASP A 84 22.51 -24.13 16.44
N GLY A 85 22.01 -23.09 17.09
CA GLY A 85 22.87 -22.16 17.82
C GLY A 85 22.12 -20.96 18.37
N ALA A 86 22.87 -20.04 18.98
CA ALA A 86 22.32 -18.82 19.53
C ALA A 86 23.31 -17.67 19.44
N ILE A 87 22.79 -16.45 19.43
CA ILE A 87 23.55 -15.23 19.68
C ILE A 87 22.91 -14.50 20.85
N THR A 88 23.74 -14.06 21.79
CA THR A 88 23.34 -13.26 22.95
C THR A 88 24.20 -12.01 23.01
N VAL A 89 23.58 -10.85 23.22
CA VAL A 89 24.29 -9.56 23.29
C VAL A 89 23.66 -8.64 24.32
N ARG A 90 24.40 -7.63 24.75
CA ARG A 90 23.85 -6.45 25.42
C ARG A 90 24.07 -5.22 24.56
N VAL A 91 22.97 -4.57 24.17
CA VAL A 91 22.99 -3.27 23.51
C VAL A 91 23.06 -2.20 24.59
N THR A 92 24.12 -1.41 24.60
CA THR A 92 24.38 -0.40 25.63
C THR A 92 24.00 1.01 25.19
N SER A 93 24.06 1.31 23.90
CA SER A 93 23.62 2.59 23.37
C SER A 93 23.24 2.50 21.91
N MET A 94 22.41 3.45 21.48
CA MET A 94 22.14 3.72 20.07
C MET A 94 22.07 5.24 19.89
N THR A 95 22.87 5.75 18.97
CA THR A 95 22.95 7.18 18.61
C THR A 95 22.81 7.31 17.10
N GLY A 96 22.57 8.52 16.59
CA GLY A 96 22.39 8.71 15.15
C GLY A 96 22.78 10.10 14.69
N ARG A 97 22.86 10.25 13.37
CA ARG A 97 23.11 11.52 12.69
C ARG A 97 22.10 11.69 11.57
N ILE A 98 21.56 12.90 11.43
CA ILE A 98 20.60 13.28 10.39
C ILE A 98 21.18 14.44 9.59
N ARG A 99 21.14 14.35 8.27
CA ARG A 99 21.57 15.43 7.37
C ARG A 99 20.43 16.42 7.15
N ARG A 100 20.57 17.64 7.65
CA ARG A 100 19.63 18.75 7.39
C ARG A 100 20.04 19.51 6.14
N PRO A 101 19.13 20.33 5.56
CA PRO A 101 19.51 21.27 4.51
C PRO A 101 20.69 22.13 4.95
N ASP A 102 21.66 22.29 4.04
CA ASP A 102 22.87 23.06 4.32
C ASP A 102 22.48 24.53 4.55
N SER A 103 22.75 25.04 5.75
CA SER A 103 22.52 26.47 6.08
C SER A 103 23.62 27.38 5.55
N THR A 104 24.74 26.79 5.11
CA THR A 104 25.90 27.49 4.56
C THR A 104 26.40 26.69 3.35
N PRO A 105 26.52 27.30 2.15
CA PRO A 105 27.00 26.60 0.97
C PRO A 105 28.35 25.92 1.21
N GLY A 106 28.44 24.63 0.88
CA GLY A 106 29.67 23.84 1.05
C GLY A 106 29.92 23.28 2.46
N VAL A 107 29.08 23.62 3.45
CA VAL A 107 29.19 23.08 4.82
C VAL A 107 28.03 22.13 5.09
N ARG A 108 28.35 20.83 5.22
CA ARG A 108 27.35 19.80 5.53
C ARG A 108 26.70 20.06 6.89
N ASN A 109 25.38 20.23 6.90
CA ASN A 109 24.62 20.42 8.14
C ASN A 109 24.18 19.06 8.71
N GLU A 110 25.01 18.46 9.57
CA GLU A 110 24.73 17.17 10.22
C GLU A 110 24.45 17.39 11.70
N VAL A 111 23.27 16.92 12.16
CA VAL A 111 22.85 17.03 13.55
C VAL A 111 22.75 15.66 14.20
N SER A 112 22.95 15.59 15.51
CA SER A 112 22.66 14.36 16.26
C SER A 112 21.15 14.11 16.31
N GLY A 113 20.74 12.88 16.02
CA GLY A 113 19.33 12.47 16.01
C GLY A 113 19.15 11.06 15.46
N LEU A 114 18.11 10.38 15.92
CA LEU A 114 17.70 9.07 15.42
C LEU A 114 16.32 9.20 14.77
N THR A 115 16.10 8.47 13.68
CA THR A 115 14.74 8.29 13.17
C THR A 115 13.98 7.31 14.08
N PRO A 116 12.65 7.47 14.26
CA PRO A 116 11.89 6.67 15.23
C PRO A 116 12.01 5.14 15.05
N TRP A 117 12.23 4.71 13.81
CA TRP A 117 12.39 3.32 13.39
C TRP A 117 13.83 2.95 13.03
N ALA A 118 14.85 3.72 13.47
CA ALA A 118 16.23 3.25 13.44
C ALA A 118 16.38 1.98 14.30
N LYS A 119 17.10 0.98 13.81
CA LYS A 119 17.14 -0.40 14.33
C LYS A 119 18.58 -0.83 14.61
N ALA A 120 18.77 -1.54 15.71
CA ALA A 120 20.03 -2.23 15.98
C ALA A 120 19.79 -3.47 16.83
N GLY A 121 20.48 -4.57 16.53
CA GLY A 121 20.20 -5.81 17.25
C GLY A 121 20.96 -7.02 16.74
N VAL A 122 20.38 -8.19 17.00
CA VAL A 122 20.87 -9.48 16.54
C VAL A 122 19.99 -10.04 15.45
N ILE A 123 20.60 -10.73 14.50
CA ILE A 123 19.93 -11.27 13.32
C ILE A 123 20.47 -12.65 12.99
N VAL A 124 19.57 -13.53 12.54
CA VAL A 124 19.90 -14.73 11.77
C VAL A 124 19.27 -14.55 10.40
N LYS A 125 20.10 -14.55 9.37
CA LYS A 125 19.71 -14.34 7.98
C LYS A 125 20.21 -15.49 7.12
N GLU A 126 19.38 -15.94 6.19
CA GLU A 126 19.67 -17.03 5.27
C GLU A 126 21.00 -16.82 4.51
N SER A 127 21.21 -15.61 3.97
CA SER A 127 22.44 -15.24 3.27
C SER A 127 22.67 -13.71 3.29
N THR A 128 23.75 -13.24 2.66
CA THR A 128 23.97 -11.80 2.42
C THR A 128 23.24 -11.28 1.18
N ARG A 129 22.47 -12.12 0.47
CA ARG A 129 21.67 -11.69 -0.68
C ARG A 129 20.49 -10.84 -0.21
N GLN A 130 20.24 -9.71 -0.88
CA GLN A 130 19.07 -8.89 -0.61
C GLN A 130 17.75 -9.66 -0.78
N GLY A 131 16.82 -9.48 0.16
CA GLY A 131 15.51 -10.14 0.17
C GLY A 131 15.53 -11.58 0.67
N SER A 132 16.68 -12.09 1.13
CA SER A 132 16.76 -13.44 1.73
C SER A 132 16.12 -13.49 3.12
N ALA A 133 15.59 -14.65 3.49
CA ALA A 133 14.81 -14.82 4.72
C ALA A 133 15.62 -14.46 5.97
N TYR A 134 14.96 -13.91 6.99
CA TYR A 134 15.63 -13.57 8.25
C TYR A 134 14.66 -13.54 9.43
N ALA A 135 15.22 -13.70 10.63
CA ALA A 135 14.60 -13.24 11.86
C ALA A 135 15.60 -12.40 12.66
N ALA A 136 15.12 -11.34 13.28
CA ALA A 136 15.93 -10.44 14.09
C ALA A 136 15.21 -10.07 15.38
N VAL A 137 15.98 -9.86 16.45
CA VAL A 137 15.53 -9.19 17.67
C VAL A 137 16.35 -7.92 17.82
N MET A 138 15.69 -6.79 17.94
CA MET A 138 16.34 -5.48 17.86
C MET A 138 15.74 -4.48 18.82
N VAL A 139 16.54 -3.50 19.21
CA VAL A 139 16.05 -2.24 19.76
C VAL A 139 15.72 -1.30 18.62
N THR A 140 14.73 -0.44 18.85
CA THR A 140 14.41 0.68 17.97
C THR A 140 14.54 2.01 18.73
N ALA A 141 14.71 3.11 18.01
CA ALA A 141 14.96 4.41 18.64
C ALA A 141 13.80 4.87 19.53
N GLU A 142 12.56 4.60 19.11
CA GLU A 142 11.34 5.04 19.81
C GLU A 142 10.30 3.95 20.08
N HIS A 143 10.41 2.77 19.45
CA HIS A 143 9.39 1.71 19.49
C HIS A 143 9.79 0.49 20.34
N GLY A 144 10.79 0.65 21.21
CA GLY A 144 11.26 -0.38 22.12
C GLY A 144 11.94 -1.57 21.42
N VAL A 145 11.90 -2.73 22.07
CA VAL A 145 12.38 -3.99 21.51
C VAL A 145 11.34 -4.54 20.53
N ARG A 146 11.79 -5.02 19.37
CA ARG A 146 10.97 -5.70 18.36
C ARG A 146 11.59 -7.04 17.99
N MET A 147 10.76 -7.99 17.63
CA MET A 147 11.16 -9.15 16.83
C MET A 147 10.52 -9.03 15.46
N GLN A 148 11.35 -8.95 14.41
CA GLN A 148 10.89 -8.86 13.03
C GLN A 148 11.42 -10.05 12.24
N HIS A 149 10.63 -10.52 11.27
CA HIS A 149 11.05 -11.57 10.37
C HIS A 149 10.42 -11.38 8.98
N ASP A 150 11.14 -11.84 7.96
CA ASP A 150 10.77 -11.78 6.55
C ASP A 150 10.13 -10.44 6.15
N TYR A 151 10.69 -9.37 6.71
CA TYR A 151 10.41 -7.96 6.45
C TYR A 151 9.03 -7.48 6.90
N VAL A 152 7.97 -8.26 6.71
CA VAL A 152 6.57 -7.83 6.89
C VAL A 152 5.97 -8.17 8.25
N HIS A 153 6.63 -9.02 9.03
CA HIS A 153 6.14 -9.45 10.33
C HIS A 153 6.91 -8.79 11.46
N ASP A 154 6.18 -8.42 12.51
CA ASP A 154 6.72 -7.63 13.61
C ASP A 154 5.94 -7.91 14.90
N VAL A 155 6.69 -8.17 15.98
CA VAL A 155 6.15 -8.47 17.31
C VAL A 155 6.80 -7.53 18.32
N ALA A 156 5.97 -6.91 19.17
CA ALA A 156 6.39 -5.99 20.21
C ALA A 156 6.98 -6.72 21.41
N GLY A 157 8.17 -6.29 21.85
CA GLY A 157 8.74 -6.61 23.16
C GLY A 157 8.60 -5.43 24.12
N ARG A 158 9.57 -5.29 25.03
CA ARG A 158 9.61 -4.24 26.05
C ARG A 158 9.69 -2.84 25.42
N PRO A 159 8.86 -1.87 25.88
CA PRO A 159 8.94 -0.49 25.42
C PRO A 159 10.18 0.24 25.98
N GLY A 160 10.42 1.45 25.48
CA GLY A 160 11.42 2.37 26.00
C GLY A 160 12.76 2.29 25.28
N ARG A 161 13.50 3.40 25.34
CA ARG A 161 14.76 3.60 24.60
C ARG A 161 15.91 2.85 25.28
N VAL A 162 16.89 2.43 24.46
CA VAL A 162 18.18 1.94 24.96
C VAL A 162 19.08 3.11 25.31
N SER A 163 19.81 3.01 26.42
CA SER A 163 20.84 3.96 26.83
C SER A 163 21.83 3.28 27.77
N ALA A 164 22.95 3.94 28.07
CA ALA A 164 23.94 3.40 29.00
C ALA A 164 23.35 3.09 30.39
N GLY A 165 22.37 3.89 30.84
CA GLY A 165 21.63 3.66 32.10
C GLY A 165 20.46 2.68 31.97
N SER A 166 20.09 2.28 30.75
CA SER A 166 19.01 1.32 30.49
C SER A 166 19.39 0.44 29.30
N PRO A 167 20.39 -0.45 29.44
CA PRO A 167 20.80 -1.35 28.37
C PRO A 167 19.70 -2.37 28.06
N ARG A 168 19.84 -3.06 26.94
CA ARG A 168 18.92 -4.14 26.53
C ARG A 168 19.71 -5.38 26.17
N TRP A 169 19.44 -6.48 26.86
CA TRP A 169 19.98 -7.78 26.50
C TRP A 169 19.05 -8.43 25.48
N LEU A 170 19.61 -8.90 24.38
CA LEU A 170 18.88 -9.55 23.29
C LEU A 170 19.48 -10.93 23.05
N ARG A 171 18.63 -11.92 22.77
CA ARG A 171 19.07 -13.25 22.39
C ARG A 171 18.19 -13.80 21.27
N LEU A 172 18.83 -14.39 20.27
CA LEU A 172 18.15 -15.08 19.18
C LEU A 172 18.69 -16.50 19.09
N THR A 173 17.79 -17.47 19.18
CA THR A 173 18.10 -18.91 19.16
C THR A 173 17.54 -19.54 17.90
N ARG A 174 18.29 -20.44 17.28
CA ARG A 174 17.89 -21.25 16.14
C ARG A 174 17.86 -22.73 16.55
N SER A 175 16.77 -23.41 16.22
CA SER A 175 16.58 -24.86 16.34
C SER A 175 15.91 -25.36 15.06
N GLY A 176 16.69 -25.94 14.14
CA GLY A 176 16.25 -26.24 12.78
C GLY A 176 15.81 -24.98 12.03
N ASP A 177 14.54 -24.97 11.60
CA ASP A 177 13.89 -23.84 10.92
C ASP A 177 13.21 -22.87 11.90
N ARG A 178 13.19 -23.21 13.19
CA ARG A 178 12.56 -22.40 14.23
C ARG A 178 13.54 -21.40 14.81
N LEU A 179 13.14 -20.12 14.84
CA LEU A 179 13.87 -19.07 15.54
C LEU A 179 13.05 -18.49 16.68
N THR A 180 13.65 -18.41 17.86
CA THR A 180 13.02 -17.83 19.04
C THR A 180 13.83 -16.67 19.56
N GLY A 181 13.18 -15.51 19.66
CA GLY A 181 13.74 -14.26 20.15
C GLY A 181 13.41 -14.03 21.62
N TYR A 182 14.40 -13.56 22.38
CA TYR A 182 14.29 -13.23 23.79
C TYR A 182 14.91 -11.87 24.08
N GLU A 183 14.43 -11.24 25.15
CA GLU A 183 14.99 -10.02 25.70
C GLU A 183 15.17 -10.13 27.22
N SER A 184 16.04 -9.29 27.77
CA SER A 184 16.24 -9.15 29.20
C SER A 184 16.72 -7.74 29.56
N ALA A 185 16.39 -7.29 30.77
CA ALA A 185 16.91 -6.03 31.31
C ALA A 185 18.26 -6.21 32.03
N ASP A 186 18.52 -7.41 32.56
CA ASP A 186 19.65 -7.70 33.46
C ASP A 186 20.57 -8.81 32.95
N GLY A 187 20.23 -9.48 31.83
CA GLY A 187 20.96 -10.59 31.25
C GLY A 187 20.73 -11.93 31.97
N ARG A 188 19.91 -11.94 33.03
CA ARG A 188 19.66 -13.11 33.88
C ARG A 188 18.23 -13.62 33.70
N GLN A 189 17.25 -12.72 33.79
CA GLN A 189 15.84 -13.05 33.61
C GLN A 189 15.42 -12.76 32.17
N TRP A 190 15.11 -13.82 31.42
CA TRP A 190 14.79 -13.73 30.00
C TRP A 190 13.28 -13.86 29.76
N SER A 191 12.72 -12.91 29.01
CA SER A 191 11.36 -12.99 28.48
C SER A 191 11.41 -13.30 26.99
N ARG A 192 10.54 -14.21 26.53
CA ARG A 192 10.37 -14.48 25.10
C ARG A 192 9.62 -13.33 24.44
N VAL A 193 10.18 -12.78 23.36
CA VAL A 193 9.51 -11.77 22.52
C VAL A 193 8.62 -12.45 21.49
N GLY A 194 9.13 -13.50 20.82
CA GLY A 194 8.38 -14.23 19.80
C GLY A 194 9.09 -15.52 19.38
N ALA A 195 8.42 -16.35 18.57
CA ALA A 195 9.10 -17.38 17.79
C ALA A 195 8.43 -17.51 16.42
N VAL A 196 9.24 -17.84 15.43
CA VAL A 196 8.86 -17.97 14.03
C VAL A 196 9.44 -19.26 13.46
N GLU A 197 8.72 -19.88 12.54
CA GLU A 197 9.25 -20.92 11.66
C GLU A 197 9.58 -20.26 10.32
N LEU A 198 10.82 -20.42 9.84
CA LEU A 198 11.25 -19.98 8.51
C LEU A 198 11.53 -21.23 7.66
N PRO A 199 10.53 -21.74 6.92
CA PRO A 199 10.65 -23.02 6.23
C PRO A 199 11.77 -22.98 5.18
N GLY A 200 12.64 -23.99 5.18
CA GLY A 200 13.68 -24.13 4.17
C GLY A 200 14.93 -23.30 4.44
N LEU A 201 15.19 -22.92 5.69
CA LEU A 201 16.47 -22.32 6.03
C LEU A 201 17.63 -23.29 5.76
N PRO A 202 18.71 -22.82 5.11
CA PRO A 202 19.85 -23.67 4.81
C PRO A 202 20.55 -24.15 6.09
N GLY A 203 21.24 -25.28 5.99
CA GLY A 203 22.03 -25.82 7.11
C GLY A 203 23.15 -24.88 7.58
N THR A 204 23.56 -23.90 6.76
CA THR A 204 24.46 -22.81 7.15
C THR A 204 23.80 -21.47 6.92
N VAL A 205 23.74 -20.61 7.94
CA VAL A 205 23.16 -19.26 7.90
C VAL A 205 24.17 -18.21 8.38
N ARG A 206 23.81 -16.93 8.22
CA ARG A 206 24.54 -15.79 8.76
C ARG A 206 23.94 -15.41 10.11
N ILE A 207 24.72 -15.44 11.18
CA ILE A 207 24.30 -15.00 12.52
C ILE A 207 25.17 -13.82 12.95
N GLY A 208 24.57 -12.77 13.53
CA GLY A 208 25.36 -11.60 13.88
C GLY A 208 24.62 -10.39 14.41
N LEU A 209 25.35 -9.27 14.42
CA LEU A 209 24.89 -7.94 14.81
C LEU A 209 24.50 -7.14 13.57
N PHE A 210 23.58 -6.19 13.72
CA PHE A 210 23.28 -5.26 12.64
C PHE A 210 22.87 -3.88 13.15
N ALA A 211 22.98 -2.89 12.27
CA ALA A 211 22.41 -1.56 12.45
C ALA A 211 21.78 -1.06 11.13
N ALA A 212 20.66 -0.35 11.24
CA ALA A 212 19.93 0.24 10.13
C ALA A 212 19.28 1.56 10.58
N SER A 213 19.13 2.51 9.66
CA SER A 213 18.39 3.75 9.90
C SER A 213 17.63 4.14 8.63
N PRO A 214 16.29 4.04 8.62
CA PRO A 214 15.52 4.61 7.52
C PRO A 214 15.79 6.12 7.44
N GLY A 215 15.57 6.70 6.26
CA GLY A 215 15.69 8.14 6.07
C GLY A 215 14.78 8.93 7.03
N ASP A 216 15.21 10.14 7.40
CA ASP A 216 14.37 11.06 8.18
C ASP A 216 13.31 11.64 7.25
N VAL A 217 12.11 11.05 7.31
CA VAL A 217 10.95 11.47 6.52
C VAL A 217 10.14 12.48 7.32
N THR A 218 10.22 13.74 6.91
CA THR A 218 9.34 14.80 7.41
C THR A 218 8.21 15.04 6.43
N VAL A 219 6.97 14.97 6.93
CA VAL A 219 5.76 15.31 6.19
C VAL A 219 5.25 16.65 6.71
N THR A 220 5.52 17.74 5.98
CA THR A 220 4.98 19.06 6.29
C THR A 220 3.60 19.18 5.65
N ARG A 221 2.57 19.41 6.47
CA ARG A 221 1.19 19.54 5.99
C ARG A 221 0.82 21.02 5.91
N GLY A 222 0.18 21.42 4.81
CA GLY A 222 -0.36 22.77 4.65
C GLY A 222 -1.69 22.94 5.37
N ASP A 223 -1.97 24.15 5.85
CA ASP A 223 -3.19 24.49 6.60
C ASP A 223 -4.48 24.35 5.76
N LEU A 224 -4.36 24.55 4.45
CA LEU A 224 -5.45 24.43 3.46
C LEU A 224 -5.41 23.11 2.68
N GLY A 225 -4.71 22.10 3.22
CA GLY A 225 -4.37 20.89 2.51
C GLY A 225 -2.97 20.96 1.86
N GLY A 226 -2.50 19.82 1.37
CA GLY A 226 -1.19 19.62 0.79
C GLY A 226 -0.24 18.96 1.77
N ALA A 227 0.62 18.06 1.28
CA ALA A 227 1.71 17.51 2.08
C ALA A 227 2.99 17.57 1.24
N ALA A 228 4.01 18.26 1.76
CA ALA A 228 5.36 18.16 1.26
C ALA A 228 6.06 17.05 2.04
N VAL A 229 6.57 16.05 1.33
CA VAL A 229 7.39 14.98 1.91
C VAL A 229 8.85 15.30 1.60
N ALA A 230 9.67 15.43 2.64
CA ALA A 230 11.12 15.50 2.50
C ALA A 230 11.72 14.29 3.19
N ALA A 231 12.47 13.49 2.45
CA ALA A 231 13.30 12.42 2.98
C ALA A 231 14.74 12.92 3.07
N ARG A 232 15.39 12.67 4.20
CA ARG A 232 16.78 13.08 4.45
C ARG A 232 17.61 11.88 4.83
N PHE A 233 18.91 11.96 4.54
CA PHE A 233 19.87 10.96 5.00
C PHE A 233 19.87 10.88 6.53
N ALA A 234 19.84 9.65 7.04
CA ALA A 234 19.97 9.35 8.45
C ALA A 234 20.80 8.07 8.62
N GLN A 235 21.59 8.02 9.69
CA GLN A 235 22.37 6.86 10.09
C GLN A 235 22.18 6.57 11.58
N ALA A 236 22.32 5.30 11.95
CA ALA A 236 22.32 4.86 13.34
C ALA A 236 23.61 4.12 13.66
N THR A 237 24.16 4.40 14.84
CA THR A 237 25.33 3.76 15.42
C THR A 237 24.94 3.15 16.76
N ALA A 238 25.09 1.84 16.89
CA ALA A 238 24.81 1.11 18.13
C ALA A 238 26.08 0.51 18.71
N THR A 239 26.14 0.49 20.04
CA THR A 239 27.23 -0.15 20.79
C THR A 239 26.71 -1.42 21.45
N PHE A 240 27.44 -2.52 21.26
CA PHE A 240 27.15 -3.84 21.78
C PHE A 240 28.32 -4.32 22.63
N ASP A 241 28.04 -5.01 23.73
CA ASP A 241 29.03 -5.78 24.46
C ASP A 241 28.43 -7.15 24.86
N HIS A 242 29.22 -7.98 25.53
CA HIS A 242 28.85 -9.35 25.90
C HIS A 242 28.32 -10.16 24.70
N VAL A 243 29.00 -10.03 23.56
CA VAL A 243 28.62 -10.73 22.32
C VAL A 243 29.03 -12.19 22.41
N GLY A 244 28.08 -13.05 22.78
CA GLY A 244 28.25 -14.49 22.88
C GLY A 244 27.59 -15.23 21.72
N LEU A 245 28.26 -16.26 21.21
CA LEU A 245 27.74 -17.17 20.19
C LEU A 245 27.80 -18.61 20.71
N ASP A 246 26.70 -19.34 20.56
CA ASP A 246 26.59 -20.76 20.85
C ASP A 246 26.33 -21.55 19.56
N GLY A 247 26.86 -22.77 19.45
CA GLY A 247 26.67 -23.66 18.30
C GLY A 247 27.91 -23.78 17.40
N ALA A 248 27.75 -24.47 16.26
CA ALA A 248 28.86 -24.76 15.34
C ALA A 248 29.15 -23.56 14.41
N VAL A 249 29.84 -22.54 14.94
CA VAL A 249 30.21 -21.33 14.18
C VAL A 249 31.56 -21.52 13.48
N ALA A 250 31.63 -21.17 12.19
CA ALA A 250 32.85 -21.30 11.41
C ALA A 250 33.91 -20.25 11.79
N GLY A 251 35.19 -20.60 11.63
CA GLY A 251 36.33 -19.72 11.89
C GLY A 251 36.71 -19.63 13.37
N GLN A 252 37.79 -18.89 13.66
CA GLN A 252 38.19 -18.58 15.04
C GLN A 252 37.19 -17.61 15.69
N SER A 253 37.20 -17.48 17.02
CA SER A 253 36.27 -16.61 17.77
C SER A 253 36.27 -15.15 17.28
N ASP A 254 37.37 -14.69 16.69
CA ASP A 254 37.56 -13.30 16.25
C ASP A 254 37.28 -13.05 14.75
N ASP A 255 36.93 -14.08 13.98
CA ASP A 255 36.68 -13.97 12.52
C ASP A 255 35.27 -13.42 12.21
N TRP A 256 35.04 -12.15 12.54
CA TRP A 256 33.82 -11.42 12.19
C TRP A 256 33.95 -10.74 10.83
N ARG A 257 32.91 -10.84 9.99
CA ARG A 257 32.84 -10.18 8.69
C ARG A 257 31.81 -9.07 8.71
N GLY A 258 32.12 -7.95 8.06
CA GLY A 258 31.19 -6.84 7.84
C GLY A 258 30.77 -6.79 6.38
N ASP A 259 29.46 -6.76 6.13
CA ASP A 259 28.87 -6.55 4.80
C ASP A 259 27.88 -5.40 4.87
N ASP A 260 28.01 -4.44 3.95
CA ASP A 260 27.04 -3.35 3.78
C ASP A 260 26.00 -3.75 2.73
N LEU A 261 24.91 -4.36 3.20
CA LEU A 261 23.91 -4.94 2.31
C LEU A 261 23.11 -3.82 1.66
N GLY A 262 22.95 -3.89 0.33
CA GLY A 262 22.12 -2.93 -0.41
C GLY A 262 22.68 -1.51 -0.47
N VAL A 263 23.98 -1.33 -0.22
CA VAL A 263 24.64 -0.02 -0.34
C VAL A 263 24.58 0.49 -1.78
N ASP A 264 24.24 1.76 -1.95
CA ASP A 264 24.34 2.40 -3.26
C ASP A 264 25.81 2.57 -3.60
N LEU A 265 26.15 2.40 -4.87
CA LEU A 265 27.51 2.63 -5.36
C LEU A 265 27.54 3.93 -6.15
N GLU A 266 28.59 4.72 -5.96
CA GLU A 266 28.91 5.84 -6.82
C GLU A 266 29.36 5.34 -8.20
N ALA A 267 29.49 6.25 -9.17
CA ALA A 267 29.87 5.91 -10.54
C ALA A 267 31.28 5.30 -10.66
N ASP A 268 32.13 5.48 -9.64
CA ASP A 268 33.46 4.88 -9.55
C ASP A 268 33.46 3.53 -8.81
N GLY A 269 32.28 3.03 -8.44
CA GLY A 269 32.10 1.78 -7.69
C GLY A 269 32.33 1.90 -6.18
N THR A 270 32.62 3.10 -5.67
CA THR A 270 32.78 3.30 -4.22
C THR A 270 31.41 3.32 -3.52
N PRO A 271 31.30 2.78 -2.30
CA PRO A 271 30.05 2.85 -1.54
C PRO A 271 29.64 4.29 -1.21
N HIS A 272 28.40 4.65 -1.53
CA HIS A 272 27.82 5.94 -1.18
C HIS A 272 27.22 5.87 0.24
N HIS A 273 27.82 6.63 1.16
CA HIS A 273 27.50 6.62 2.60
C HIS A 273 27.57 5.23 3.26
N PRO A 274 28.75 4.58 3.28
CA PRO A 274 28.88 3.23 3.81
C PRO A 274 28.62 3.16 5.30
N GLY A 275 27.99 2.07 5.72
CA GLY A 275 28.03 1.60 7.10
C GLY A 275 29.42 1.07 7.47
N GLY A 276 29.58 0.65 8.72
CA GLY A 276 30.85 0.15 9.21
C GLY A 276 30.76 -0.43 10.60
N PHE A 277 31.78 -1.18 10.99
CA PHE A 277 31.93 -1.59 12.38
C PHE A 277 33.36 -1.46 12.88
N THR A 278 33.50 -1.22 14.17
CA THR A 278 34.77 -1.31 14.89
C THR A 278 34.61 -2.22 16.10
N ARG A 279 35.71 -2.85 16.52
CA ARG A 279 35.77 -3.68 17.71
C ARG A 279 36.92 -3.21 18.60
N SER A 280 36.62 -3.02 19.88
CA SER A 280 37.61 -2.72 20.92
C SER A 280 37.35 -3.66 22.10
N GLY A 281 38.22 -4.65 22.28
CA GLY A 281 37.99 -5.77 23.21
C GLY A 281 36.68 -6.50 22.88
N ASP A 282 35.78 -6.58 23.86
CA ASP A 282 34.45 -7.21 23.74
C ASP A 282 33.36 -6.26 23.27
N THR A 283 33.71 -5.01 22.96
CA THR A 283 32.76 -3.99 22.52
C THR A 283 32.76 -3.86 21.01
N PHE A 284 31.58 -3.96 20.40
CA PHE A 284 31.34 -3.70 18.98
C PHE A 284 30.58 -2.39 18.82
N THR A 285 31.04 -1.55 17.90
CA THR A 285 30.29 -0.36 17.47
C THR A 285 29.91 -0.57 16.02
N VAL A 286 28.61 -0.64 15.73
CA VAL A 286 28.08 -0.92 14.38
C VAL A 286 27.28 0.28 13.91
N THR A 287 27.61 0.80 12.74
CA THR A 287 26.93 1.92 12.07
C THR A 287 26.27 1.43 10.79
N GLY A 288 25.01 1.79 10.58
CA GLY A 288 24.28 1.42 9.38
C GLY A 288 23.31 2.50 8.89
N VAL A 289 23.00 2.39 7.60
CA VAL A 289 22.11 3.26 6.84
C VAL A 289 21.06 2.40 6.12
N GLY A 290 19.96 2.99 5.68
CA GLY A 290 18.87 2.25 5.02
C GLY A 290 17.97 1.53 6.02
N ASP A 291 17.06 0.70 5.52
CA ASP A 291 16.12 -0.03 6.38
C ASP A 291 16.13 -1.53 6.08
N ILE A 292 15.71 -2.31 7.08
CA ILE A 292 15.37 -3.73 6.96
C ILE A 292 13.89 -3.89 7.32
N GLY A 293 13.03 -3.99 6.30
CA GLY A 293 11.57 -3.99 6.45
C GLY A 293 10.83 -3.99 5.11
N PRO A 294 9.50 -3.76 5.09
CA PRO A 294 8.72 -3.74 3.85
C PRO A 294 9.14 -2.57 2.96
N GLY A 295 9.21 -2.82 1.65
CA GLY A 295 9.56 -1.82 0.65
C GLY A 295 8.32 -1.04 0.25
N THR A 296 8.25 0.22 0.66
CA THR A 296 7.11 1.11 0.38
C THR A 296 7.41 2.17 -0.68
N GLU A 297 8.63 2.16 -1.24
CA GLU A 297 9.09 3.11 -2.25
C GLU A 297 8.83 2.56 -3.66
N GLY A 298 7.96 3.23 -4.42
CA GLY A 298 7.62 2.86 -5.79
C GLY A 298 6.17 3.20 -6.14
N ARG A 299 5.82 2.99 -7.40
CA ARG A 299 4.45 3.06 -7.89
C ARG A 299 3.67 1.83 -7.43
N THR A 300 2.44 2.03 -7.00
CA THR A 300 1.49 0.94 -6.76
C THR A 300 0.69 0.65 -8.03
N VAL A 301 0.06 -0.53 -8.12
CA VAL A 301 -0.67 -0.93 -9.32
C VAL A 301 -1.84 0.02 -9.63
N GLU A 302 -2.53 0.49 -8.59
CA GLU A 302 -3.64 1.43 -8.70
C GLU A 302 -3.25 2.82 -9.21
N SER A 303 -1.96 3.19 -9.23
CA SER A 303 -1.54 4.46 -9.84
C SER A 303 -1.86 4.52 -11.34
N THR A 304 -2.02 3.36 -11.99
CA THR A 304 -2.45 3.24 -13.40
C THR A 304 -3.94 3.53 -13.61
N LEU A 305 -4.74 3.60 -12.54
CA LEU A 305 -6.18 3.86 -12.55
C LEU A 305 -6.51 5.35 -12.34
N SER A 306 -5.54 6.25 -12.51
CA SER A 306 -5.72 7.71 -12.34
C SER A 306 -6.82 8.30 -13.23
N GLY A 307 -7.15 7.66 -14.36
CA GLY A 307 -8.25 8.04 -15.26
C GLY A 307 -9.66 7.66 -14.78
N LEU A 308 -9.77 6.80 -13.76
CA LEU A 308 -11.06 6.27 -13.31
C LEU A 308 -12.06 7.34 -12.85
N PRO A 309 -11.69 8.37 -12.07
CA PRO A 309 -12.65 9.39 -11.65
C PRO A 309 -13.32 10.10 -12.83
N ALA A 310 -12.55 10.38 -13.89
CA ALA A 310 -13.07 11.01 -15.11
C ALA A 310 -14.00 10.07 -15.89
N GLY A 311 -13.62 8.80 -16.04
CA GLY A 311 -14.49 7.80 -16.67
C GLY A 311 -15.77 7.57 -15.88
N LEU A 312 -15.69 7.54 -14.55
CA LEU A 312 -16.83 7.38 -13.66
C LEU A 312 -17.84 8.52 -13.79
N ILE A 313 -17.39 9.77 -14.00
CA ILE A 313 -18.28 10.90 -14.28
C ILE A 313 -19.14 10.61 -15.53
N VAL A 314 -18.52 10.14 -16.62
CA VAL A 314 -19.23 9.80 -17.87
C VAL A 314 -20.26 8.69 -17.62
N LEU A 315 -19.87 7.63 -16.90
CA LEU A 315 -20.74 6.50 -16.62
C LEU A 315 -21.91 6.85 -15.69
N VAL A 316 -21.69 7.74 -14.70
CA VAL A 316 -22.74 8.32 -13.85
C VAL A 316 -23.75 9.09 -14.69
N VAL A 317 -23.30 9.90 -15.65
CA VAL A 317 -24.19 10.64 -16.57
C VAL A 317 -25.03 9.67 -17.39
N VAL A 318 -24.42 8.62 -17.97
CA VAL A 318 -25.15 7.59 -18.73
C VAL A 318 -26.22 6.92 -17.86
N ALA A 319 -25.86 6.52 -16.64
CA ALA A 319 -26.78 5.87 -15.70
C ALA A 319 -27.98 6.77 -15.36
N VAL A 320 -27.76 8.05 -15.07
CA VAL A 320 -28.84 9.02 -14.79
C VAL A 320 -29.72 9.27 -16.02
N VAL A 321 -29.12 9.46 -17.20
CA VAL A 321 -29.87 9.72 -18.45
C VAL A 321 -30.70 8.50 -18.86
N SER A 322 -30.24 7.28 -18.56
CA SER A 322 -30.94 6.04 -18.86
C SER A 322 -32.33 5.94 -18.22
N VAL A 323 -32.54 6.62 -17.08
CA VAL A 323 -33.82 6.66 -16.38
C VAL A 323 -34.53 8.00 -16.56
N THR A 324 -33.83 9.13 -16.46
CA THR A 324 -34.45 10.47 -16.54
C THR A 324 -34.99 10.80 -17.93
N SER A 325 -34.41 10.22 -18.99
CA SER A 325 -34.90 10.43 -20.35
C SER A 325 -36.25 9.73 -20.63
N GLU A 326 -36.65 8.76 -19.80
CA GLU A 326 -37.96 8.13 -19.88
C GLU A 326 -39.03 8.97 -19.20
N TYR A 327 -38.70 9.63 -18.07
CA TYR A 327 -39.57 10.63 -17.43
C TYR A 327 -39.83 11.79 -18.39
N ARG A 328 -38.77 12.32 -19.03
CA ARG A 328 -38.88 13.46 -19.96
C ARG A 328 -39.76 13.16 -21.18
N ARG A 329 -39.77 11.92 -21.67
CA ARG A 329 -40.51 11.50 -22.86
C ARG A 329 -41.85 10.84 -22.56
N GLY A 330 -42.27 10.76 -21.29
CA GLY A 330 -43.51 10.09 -20.89
C GLY A 330 -43.51 8.55 -21.05
N LEU A 331 -42.37 7.96 -21.46
CA LEU A 331 -42.23 6.52 -21.76
C LEU A 331 -42.30 5.62 -20.52
N ILE A 332 -42.29 6.19 -19.31
CA ILE A 332 -42.45 5.41 -18.08
C ILE A 332 -43.83 4.78 -17.99
N ARG A 333 -44.87 5.44 -18.51
CA ARG A 333 -46.24 4.89 -18.50
C ARG A 333 -46.33 3.62 -19.35
N THR A 334 -45.66 3.59 -20.50
CA THR A 334 -45.64 2.40 -21.37
C THR A 334 -44.78 1.29 -20.79
N SER A 335 -43.62 1.59 -20.22
CA SER A 335 -42.78 0.59 -19.54
C SER A 335 -43.50 -0.05 -18.33
N LEU A 336 -44.25 0.75 -17.57
CA LEU A 336 -45.03 0.26 -16.41
C LEU A 336 -46.28 -0.53 -16.81
N ALA A 337 -46.88 -0.23 -17.96
CA ALA A 337 -47.99 -1.02 -18.51
C ALA A 337 -47.51 -2.40 -18.99
N ALA A 338 -46.29 -2.51 -19.50
CA ALA A 338 -45.73 -3.76 -20.02
C ALA A 338 -45.23 -4.72 -18.93
N VAL A 339 -44.85 -4.23 -17.74
CA VAL A 339 -44.33 -5.07 -16.64
C VAL A 339 -45.15 -4.85 -15.36
N PRO A 340 -45.99 -5.83 -14.94
CA PRO A 340 -46.76 -5.72 -13.70
C PRO A 340 -45.82 -5.77 -12.48
N GLY A 341 -45.51 -4.57 -11.96
CA GLY A 341 -44.72 -4.34 -10.74
C GLY A 341 -43.70 -3.22 -10.88
N ARG A 342 -44.05 -2.02 -10.41
CA ARG A 342 -43.23 -0.79 -10.53
C ARG A 342 -41.80 -0.94 -9.95
N GLY A 343 -41.62 -1.71 -8.89
CA GLY A 343 -40.31 -1.99 -8.30
C GLY A 343 -39.47 -3.01 -9.07
N ARG A 344 -40.10 -3.94 -9.81
CA ARG A 344 -39.39 -4.97 -10.59
C ARG A 344 -38.72 -4.37 -11.82
N LEU A 345 -39.38 -3.42 -12.48
CA LEU A 345 -38.82 -2.71 -13.62
C LEU A 345 -37.55 -1.95 -13.20
N LEU A 346 -37.61 -1.20 -12.08
CA LEU A 346 -36.44 -0.46 -11.59
C LEU A 346 -35.29 -1.39 -11.22
N ALA A 347 -35.57 -2.52 -10.56
CA ALA A 347 -34.56 -3.52 -10.24
C ALA A 347 -33.93 -4.16 -11.49
N ALA A 348 -34.74 -4.48 -12.52
CA ALA A 348 -34.24 -5.01 -13.80
C ALA A 348 -33.33 -3.99 -14.51
N LYS A 349 -33.74 -2.71 -14.53
CA LYS A 349 -32.93 -1.63 -15.11
C LYS A 349 -31.63 -1.41 -14.34
N ALA A 350 -31.68 -1.39 -13.01
CA ALA A 350 -30.49 -1.30 -12.16
C ALA A 350 -29.53 -2.47 -12.40
N ALA A 351 -30.04 -3.70 -12.52
CA ALA A 351 -29.23 -4.87 -12.82
C ALA A 351 -28.57 -4.78 -14.21
N VAL A 352 -29.31 -4.34 -15.24
CA VAL A 352 -28.75 -4.17 -16.60
C VAL A 352 -27.70 -3.08 -16.65
N ILE A 353 -27.96 -1.91 -16.06
CA ILE A 353 -26.97 -0.81 -16.02
C ILE A 353 -25.75 -1.21 -15.21
N GLY A 354 -25.94 -1.80 -14.03
CA GLY A 354 -24.85 -2.29 -13.19
C GLY A 354 -24.00 -3.34 -13.91
N ALA A 355 -24.60 -4.29 -14.62
CA ALA A 355 -23.87 -5.29 -15.40
C ALA A 355 -23.10 -4.68 -16.58
N ALA A 356 -23.70 -3.72 -17.29
CA ALA A 356 -23.06 -3.06 -18.42
C ALA A 356 -21.87 -2.17 -17.98
N THR A 357 -22.04 -1.40 -16.90
CA THR A 357 -20.95 -0.58 -16.37
C THR A 357 -19.89 -1.42 -15.65
N PHE A 358 -20.27 -2.55 -15.04
CA PHE A 358 -19.30 -3.55 -14.56
C PHE A 358 -18.44 -4.06 -15.71
N ALA A 359 -19.03 -4.50 -16.82
CA ALA A 359 -18.27 -5.00 -17.97
C ALA A 359 -17.35 -3.93 -18.58
N ALA A 360 -17.85 -2.70 -18.72
CA ALA A 360 -17.04 -1.58 -19.20
C ALA A 360 -15.89 -1.23 -18.24
N GLY A 361 -16.17 -1.18 -16.94
CA GLY A 361 -15.18 -0.92 -15.89
C GLY A 361 -14.14 -2.03 -15.77
N LEU A 362 -14.54 -3.29 -15.92
CA LEU A 362 -13.65 -4.45 -15.91
C LEU A 362 -12.67 -4.40 -17.08
N ALA A 363 -13.17 -4.13 -18.29
CA ALA A 363 -12.32 -3.99 -19.46
C ALA A 363 -11.35 -2.81 -19.31
N ALA A 364 -11.85 -1.64 -18.86
CA ALA A 364 -11.02 -0.47 -18.64
C ALA A 364 -9.94 -0.69 -17.58
N ALA A 365 -10.30 -1.21 -16.41
CA ALA A 365 -9.36 -1.47 -15.32
C ALA A 365 -8.32 -2.53 -15.70
N ALA A 366 -8.73 -3.61 -16.38
CA ALA A 366 -7.80 -4.64 -16.85
C ALA A 366 -6.78 -4.07 -17.85
N VAL A 367 -7.24 -3.27 -18.81
CA VAL A 367 -6.34 -2.62 -19.79
C VAL A 367 -5.42 -1.63 -19.10
N SER A 368 -5.95 -0.75 -18.24
CA SER A 368 -5.14 0.25 -17.51
C SER A 368 -4.08 -0.41 -16.63
N VAL A 369 -4.43 -1.44 -15.86
CA VAL A 369 -3.48 -2.15 -15.00
C VAL A 369 -2.42 -2.88 -15.82
N VAL A 370 -2.81 -3.67 -16.81
CA VAL A 370 -1.85 -4.49 -17.57
C VAL A 370 -0.96 -3.64 -18.47
N ALA A 371 -1.55 -2.73 -19.27
CA ALA A 371 -0.76 -1.90 -20.16
C ALA A 371 -0.04 -0.79 -19.40
N GLY A 372 -0.67 -0.16 -18.41
CA GLY A 372 -0.07 0.91 -17.60
C GLY A 372 1.15 0.43 -16.81
N THR A 373 1.07 -0.73 -16.14
CA THR A 373 2.25 -1.27 -15.41
C THR A 373 3.39 -1.66 -16.34
N ARG A 374 3.09 -2.18 -17.55
CA ARG A 374 4.10 -2.45 -18.58
C ARG A 374 4.76 -1.17 -19.09
N LEU A 375 3.99 -0.12 -19.34
CA LEU A 375 4.51 1.19 -19.73
C LEU A 375 5.41 1.78 -18.64
N LEU A 376 4.93 1.81 -17.39
CA LEU A 376 5.71 2.30 -16.23
C LEU A 376 7.05 1.58 -16.12
N ARG A 377 7.05 0.24 -16.14
CA ARG A 377 8.29 -0.56 -16.10
C ARG A 377 9.20 -0.28 -17.30
N GLY A 378 8.63 -0.10 -18.50
CA GLY A 378 9.39 0.29 -19.70
C GLY A 378 10.03 1.67 -19.61
N ASN A 379 9.42 2.58 -18.84
CA ASN A 379 9.91 3.92 -18.57
C ASN A 379 10.88 4.01 -17.38
N GLY A 380 11.27 2.86 -16.81
CA GLY A 380 12.19 2.78 -15.66
C GLY A 380 11.53 3.01 -14.30
N ASP A 381 10.21 3.19 -14.24
CA ASP A 381 9.49 3.31 -12.97
C ASP A 381 9.45 1.97 -12.22
N VAL A 382 9.79 2.03 -10.93
CA VAL A 382 9.62 0.91 -10.02
C VAL A 382 8.14 0.72 -9.70
N VAL A 383 7.58 -0.43 -10.09
CA VAL A 383 6.21 -0.84 -9.72
C VAL A 383 6.30 -1.93 -8.66
N LEU A 384 5.71 -1.69 -7.50
CA LEU A 384 5.73 -2.62 -6.37
C LEU A 384 5.05 -3.94 -6.75
N PRO A 385 5.71 -5.10 -6.51
CA PRO A 385 5.15 -6.40 -6.83
C PRO A 385 4.01 -6.71 -5.86
N VAL A 386 2.95 -7.29 -6.41
CA VAL A 386 1.79 -7.76 -5.68
C VAL A 386 1.36 -9.11 -6.22
N SER A 387 0.64 -9.89 -5.41
CA SER A 387 0.14 -11.19 -5.86
C SER A 387 -0.87 -11.04 -7.00
N THR A 388 -0.99 -12.07 -7.84
CA THR A 388 -2.01 -12.13 -8.91
C THR A 388 -3.43 -12.02 -8.37
N ALA A 389 -3.67 -12.54 -7.16
CA ALA A 389 -4.95 -12.39 -6.46
C ALA A 389 -5.22 -10.93 -6.08
N THR A 390 -4.19 -10.19 -5.67
CA THR A 390 -4.29 -8.75 -5.38
C THR A 390 -4.60 -7.96 -6.65
N GLU A 391 -3.91 -8.23 -7.76
CA GLU A 391 -4.19 -7.58 -9.05
C GLU A 391 -5.63 -7.84 -9.51
N ALA A 392 -6.06 -9.11 -9.46
CA ALA A 392 -7.43 -9.49 -9.83
C ALA A 392 -8.47 -8.81 -8.93
N ARG A 393 -8.21 -8.71 -7.61
CA ARG A 393 -9.08 -7.98 -6.68
C ARG A 393 -9.17 -6.50 -7.04
N VAL A 394 -8.06 -5.84 -7.38
CA VAL A 394 -8.08 -4.42 -7.80
C VAL A 394 -8.94 -4.26 -9.05
N VAL A 395 -8.71 -5.07 -10.09
CA VAL A 395 -9.44 -4.99 -11.36
C VAL A 395 -10.95 -5.28 -11.20
N VAL A 396 -11.31 -6.38 -10.51
CA VAL A 396 -12.71 -6.76 -10.29
C VAL A 396 -13.39 -5.81 -9.29
N GLY A 397 -12.67 -5.37 -8.26
CA GLY A 397 -13.13 -4.43 -7.27
C GLY A 397 -13.46 -3.06 -7.88
N THR A 398 -12.58 -2.52 -8.72
CA THR A 398 -12.82 -1.29 -9.48
C THR A 398 -14.05 -1.43 -10.40
N ALA A 399 -14.20 -2.56 -11.09
CA ALA A 399 -15.40 -2.82 -11.89
C ALA A 399 -16.69 -2.85 -11.03
N ALA A 400 -16.63 -3.45 -9.84
CA ALA A 400 -17.74 -3.50 -8.90
C ALA A 400 -18.07 -2.10 -8.32
N LEU A 401 -17.06 -1.27 -8.04
CA LEU A 401 -17.22 0.12 -7.63
C LEU A 401 -17.95 0.93 -8.70
N VAL A 402 -17.54 0.81 -9.96
CA VAL A 402 -18.17 1.46 -11.11
C VAL A 402 -19.64 1.02 -11.25
N ALA A 403 -19.91 -0.27 -11.09
CA ALA A 403 -21.26 -0.82 -11.11
C ALA A 403 -22.14 -0.27 -9.98
N ALA A 404 -21.67 -0.31 -8.74
CA ALA A 404 -22.39 0.18 -7.58
C ALA A 404 -22.67 1.69 -7.68
N SER A 405 -21.69 2.47 -8.14
CA SER A 405 -21.82 3.91 -8.35
C SER A 405 -22.82 4.25 -9.46
N ALA A 406 -22.82 3.49 -10.56
CA ALA A 406 -23.81 3.64 -11.62
C ALA A 406 -25.24 3.31 -11.14
N VAL A 407 -25.39 2.26 -10.32
CA VAL A 407 -26.68 1.90 -9.72
C VAL A 407 -27.16 2.99 -8.76
N LEU A 408 -26.28 3.53 -7.91
CA LEU A 408 -26.57 4.68 -7.05
C LEU A 408 -27.04 5.89 -7.88
N ALA A 409 -26.31 6.23 -8.94
CA ALA A 409 -26.64 7.34 -9.82
C ALA A 409 -28.01 7.15 -10.50
N LEU A 410 -28.30 5.93 -10.97
CA LEU A 410 -29.59 5.58 -11.53
C LEU A 410 -30.72 5.73 -10.50
N ALA A 411 -30.50 5.28 -9.27
CA ALA A 411 -31.47 5.38 -8.19
C ALA A 411 -31.78 6.86 -7.83
N LEU A 412 -30.74 7.70 -7.77
CA LEU A 412 -30.88 9.14 -7.59
C LEU A 412 -31.63 9.79 -8.78
N GLY A 413 -31.37 9.34 -10.00
CA GLY A 413 -32.12 9.75 -11.20
C GLY A 413 -33.61 9.42 -11.09
N ALA A 414 -33.94 8.21 -10.62
CA ALA A 414 -35.32 7.78 -10.39
C ALA A 414 -36.01 8.55 -9.25
N LEU A 415 -35.26 8.90 -8.20
CA LEU A 415 -35.75 9.68 -7.06
C LEU A 415 -36.03 11.13 -7.42
N LEU A 416 -35.05 11.81 -8.02
CA LEU A 416 -35.09 13.26 -8.23
C LEU A 416 -35.87 13.66 -9.48
N ARG A 417 -35.99 12.75 -10.47
CA ARG A 417 -36.69 12.97 -11.76
C ARG A 417 -36.17 14.17 -12.58
N ARG A 418 -35.07 14.79 -12.15
CA ARG A 418 -34.37 15.92 -12.81
C ARG A 418 -32.94 15.50 -13.11
N GLY A 419 -32.59 15.44 -14.39
CA GLY A 419 -31.29 14.95 -14.86
C GLY A 419 -30.10 15.67 -14.23
N ALA A 420 -30.04 17.00 -14.35
CA ALA A 420 -28.94 17.79 -13.80
C ALA A 420 -28.78 17.61 -12.29
N ALA A 421 -29.86 17.73 -11.52
CA ALA A 421 -29.84 17.55 -10.07
C ALA A 421 -29.38 16.14 -9.66
N ALA A 422 -29.78 15.11 -10.40
CA ALA A 422 -29.37 13.73 -10.12
C ALA A 422 -27.90 13.46 -10.43
N VAL A 423 -27.38 13.99 -11.54
CA VAL A 423 -25.94 13.91 -11.84
C VAL A 423 -25.14 14.63 -10.77
N THR A 424 -25.50 15.88 -10.44
CA THR A 424 -24.81 16.66 -9.41
C THR A 424 -24.82 15.95 -8.06
N ALA A 425 -25.97 15.42 -7.63
CA ALA A 425 -26.08 14.68 -6.38
C ALA A 425 -25.21 13.41 -6.38
N ALA A 426 -25.23 12.63 -7.47
CA ALA A 426 -24.42 11.41 -7.59
C ALA A 426 -22.93 11.73 -7.50
N LEU A 427 -22.46 12.75 -8.24
CA LEU A 427 -21.06 13.18 -8.23
C LEU A 427 -20.64 13.75 -6.87
N ALA A 428 -21.50 14.55 -6.23
CA ALA A 428 -21.24 15.17 -4.93
C ALA A 428 -21.04 14.13 -3.81
N VAL A 429 -21.66 12.96 -3.90
CA VAL A 429 -21.52 11.90 -2.88
C VAL A 429 -20.48 10.83 -3.24
N THR A 430 -20.06 10.72 -4.51
CA THR A 430 -19.09 9.68 -4.97
C THR A 430 -17.75 10.28 -5.36
N VAL A 431 -17.70 11.02 -6.47
CA VAL A 431 -16.46 11.50 -7.08
C VAL A 431 -15.87 12.68 -6.32
N LEU A 432 -16.70 13.63 -5.88
CA LEU A 432 -16.22 14.83 -5.20
C LEU A 432 -15.50 14.51 -3.87
N PRO A 433 -16.03 13.67 -2.97
CA PRO A 433 -15.32 13.33 -1.74
C PRO A 433 -14.00 12.58 -2.00
N TYR A 434 -13.97 11.72 -3.02
CA TYR A 434 -12.74 11.05 -3.45
C TYR A 434 -11.68 12.07 -3.89
N LEU A 435 -12.03 12.98 -4.81
CA LEU A 435 -11.10 13.98 -5.33
C LEU A 435 -10.60 14.93 -4.22
N LEU A 436 -11.48 15.38 -3.34
CA LEU A 436 -11.09 16.24 -2.21
C LEU A 436 -10.13 15.53 -1.25
N ALA A 437 -10.32 14.23 -1.03
CA ALA A 437 -9.48 13.44 -0.14
C ALA A 437 -8.11 13.08 -0.75
N THR A 438 -8.03 12.86 -2.07
CA THR A 438 -6.80 12.41 -2.76
C THR A 438 -6.00 13.55 -3.41
N ALA A 439 -6.62 14.68 -3.75
CA ALA A 439 -5.93 15.86 -4.27
C ALA A 439 -5.23 16.69 -3.17
N SER A 440 -5.13 16.13 -1.96
CA SER A 440 -4.59 16.81 -0.78
C SER A 440 -5.28 18.14 -0.46
N VAL A 441 -6.56 18.35 -0.81
CA VAL A 441 -7.27 19.62 -0.55
C VAL A 441 -7.72 19.74 0.91
N LEU A 442 -7.85 18.61 1.61
CA LEU A 442 -8.38 18.55 2.96
C LEU A 442 -7.33 18.10 3.98
N PRO A 443 -7.48 18.49 5.26
CA PRO A 443 -6.74 17.86 6.35
C PRO A 443 -6.96 16.34 6.38
N LEU A 444 -5.92 15.59 6.78
CA LEU A 444 -5.91 14.12 6.71
C LEU A 444 -7.09 13.48 7.46
N ASP A 445 -7.46 14.03 8.62
CA ASP A 445 -8.58 13.49 9.41
C ASP A 445 -9.93 13.73 8.75
N ALA A 446 -10.13 14.88 8.11
CA ALA A 446 -11.32 15.17 7.32
C ALA A 446 -11.40 14.27 6.08
N ALA A 447 -10.28 14.08 5.37
CA ALA A 447 -10.19 13.16 4.24
C ALA A 447 -10.56 11.72 4.64
N ARG A 448 -10.02 11.23 5.76
CA ARG A 448 -10.36 9.90 6.31
C ARG A 448 -11.83 9.80 6.69
N TRP A 449 -12.42 10.84 7.27
CA TRP A 449 -13.84 10.83 7.63
C TRP A 449 -14.75 10.78 6.40
N LEU A 450 -14.44 11.56 5.36
CA LEU A 450 -15.15 11.53 4.08
C LEU A 450 -15.08 10.15 3.43
N LEU A 451 -13.90 9.53 3.40
CA LEU A 451 -13.68 8.20 2.83
C LEU A 451 -14.22 7.05 3.71
N ARG A 452 -14.71 7.33 4.92
CA ARG A 452 -15.44 6.35 5.74
C ARG A 452 -16.94 6.39 5.50
N LEU A 453 -17.50 7.58 5.33
CA LEU A 453 -18.96 7.78 5.37
C LEU A 453 -19.61 7.96 4.01
N THR A 454 -18.88 8.45 3.02
CA THR A 454 -19.46 8.68 1.69
C THR A 454 -19.33 7.44 0.82
N PRO A 455 -20.15 7.32 -0.25
CA PRO A 455 -19.94 6.35 -1.32
C PRO A 455 -18.52 6.32 -1.92
N ALA A 456 -17.69 7.34 -1.71
CA ALA A 456 -16.27 7.34 -2.07
C ALA A 456 -15.44 6.28 -1.31
N ALA A 457 -15.95 5.75 -0.19
CA ALA A 457 -15.35 4.63 0.52
C ALA A 457 -15.05 3.43 -0.38
N GLY A 458 -15.85 3.24 -1.44
CA GLY A 458 -15.66 2.15 -2.39
C GLY A 458 -14.34 2.16 -3.17
N PHE A 459 -13.65 3.31 -3.26
CA PHE A 459 -12.30 3.38 -3.85
C PHE A 459 -11.25 2.61 -3.04
N ALA A 460 -11.55 2.22 -1.79
CA ALA A 460 -10.68 1.33 -1.02
C ALA A 460 -10.42 -0.03 -1.70
N VAL A 461 -11.26 -0.45 -2.67
CA VAL A 461 -11.00 -1.65 -3.48
C VAL A 461 -9.67 -1.62 -4.22
N GLU A 462 -9.13 -0.44 -4.48
CA GLU A 462 -7.91 -0.22 -5.26
C GLU A 462 -6.63 -0.41 -4.43
N GLN A 463 -6.72 -0.39 -3.09
CA GLN A 463 -5.56 -0.51 -2.20
C GLN A 463 -4.78 -1.81 -2.44
N SER A 464 -3.62 -1.77 -3.09
CA SER A 464 -2.87 -2.99 -3.43
C SER A 464 -1.80 -3.37 -2.40
N VAL A 465 -1.23 -2.38 -1.71
CA VAL A 465 -0.18 -2.56 -0.70
C VAL A 465 -0.75 -2.23 0.70
N PRO A 466 -0.57 -3.11 1.70
CA PRO A 466 -1.04 -2.83 3.06
C PRO A 466 -0.13 -1.82 3.77
N ALA A 467 -0.69 -1.13 4.76
CA ALA A 467 0.11 -0.27 5.63
C ALA A 467 0.85 -1.12 6.67
N TYR A 468 2.15 -0.85 6.84
CA TYR A 468 3.00 -1.54 7.81
C TYR A 468 3.31 -0.62 8.99
N ALA A 469 2.96 -1.04 10.20
CA ALA A 469 3.13 -0.22 11.40
C ALA A 469 4.61 -0.05 11.80
N HIS A 470 5.48 -0.94 11.33
CA HIS A 470 6.86 -1.09 11.77
C HIS A 470 7.93 -0.49 10.84
N VAL A 471 7.49 0.35 9.92
CA VAL A 471 8.34 1.17 9.05
C VAL A 471 7.72 2.56 8.88
N LEU A 472 8.57 3.55 8.65
CA LEU A 472 8.12 4.90 8.31
C LEU A 472 7.56 4.89 6.89
N GLY A 473 6.32 5.35 6.72
CA GLY A 473 5.66 5.41 5.43
C GLY A 473 4.62 6.53 5.36
N HIS A 474 4.33 7.00 4.14
CA HIS A 474 3.31 8.02 3.90
C HIS A 474 1.92 7.39 3.73
N TYR A 475 1.29 7.04 4.85
CA TYR A 475 -0.02 6.37 4.88
C TYR A 475 -1.20 7.37 4.81
N ALA A 476 -1.43 7.90 3.62
CA ALA A 476 -2.49 8.86 3.33
C ALA A 476 -3.31 8.47 2.08
N PRO A 477 -4.55 8.97 1.92
CA PRO A 477 -5.38 8.67 0.75
C PRO A 477 -4.73 9.02 -0.58
N GLN A 478 -3.97 10.13 -0.65
CA GLN A 478 -3.23 10.49 -1.87
C GLN A 478 -2.15 9.47 -2.27
N ALA A 479 -1.72 8.62 -1.34
CA ALA A 479 -0.75 7.54 -1.57
C ALA A 479 -1.41 6.16 -1.66
N GLY A 480 -2.75 6.10 -1.86
CA GLY A 480 -3.47 4.84 -1.99
C GLY A 480 -3.87 4.19 -0.68
N TYR A 481 -3.78 4.88 0.46
CA TYR A 481 -4.18 4.32 1.77
C TYR A 481 -5.52 4.85 2.25
N PHE A 482 -6.52 3.96 2.27
CA PHE A 482 -7.89 4.25 2.68
C PHE A 482 -8.15 3.77 4.11
N PRO A 483 -9.11 4.42 4.81
CA PRO A 483 -9.41 4.11 6.20
C PRO A 483 -10.23 2.84 6.43
N LEU A 484 -10.77 2.22 5.37
CA LEU A 484 -11.58 1.01 5.43
C LEU A 484 -10.91 -0.09 4.60
N PRO A 485 -11.01 -1.37 5.00
CA PRO A 485 -10.58 -2.48 4.16
C PRO A 485 -11.30 -2.47 2.79
N PRO A 486 -10.68 -3.03 1.74
CA PRO A 486 -11.19 -2.99 0.37
C PRO A 486 -12.68 -3.31 0.22
N TRP A 487 -13.10 -4.45 0.73
CA TRP A 487 -14.49 -4.91 0.61
C TRP A 487 -15.45 -4.16 1.54
N ALA A 488 -14.98 -3.70 2.69
CA ALA A 488 -15.79 -2.88 3.60
C ALA A 488 -16.09 -1.52 2.97
N GLY A 489 -15.11 -0.91 2.30
CA GLY A 489 -15.30 0.31 1.53
C GLY A 489 -16.34 0.12 0.42
N LEU A 490 -16.24 -0.96 -0.36
CA LEU A 490 -17.24 -1.27 -1.40
C LEU A 490 -18.64 -1.49 -0.81
N ALA A 491 -18.74 -2.15 0.34
CA ALA A 491 -20.00 -2.39 1.02
C ALA A 491 -20.72 -1.08 1.39
N VAL A 492 -19.99 -0.01 1.74
CA VAL A 492 -20.56 1.33 1.97
C VAL A 492 -21.23 1.84 0.69
N THR A 493 -20.54 1.83 -0.45
CA THR A 493 -21.10 2.27 -1.75
C THR A 493 -22.34 1.45 -2.12
N CYS A 494 -22.26 0.13 -1.96
CA CYS A 494 -23.40 -0.79 -2.17
C CYS A 494 -24.58 -0.48 -1.24
N GLY A 495 -24.32 -0.18 0.03
CA GLY A 495 -25.34 0.22 1.01
C GLY A 495 -26.07 1.49 0.60
N TYR A 496 -25.35 2.51 0.15
CA TYR A 496 -25.95 3.73 -0.40
C TYR A 496 -26.77 3.46 -1.68
N ALA A 497 -26.25 2.62 -2.58
CA ALA A 497 -26.96 2.23 -3.80
C ALA A 497 -28.28 1.50 -3.46
N ALA A 498 -28.23 0.56 -2.52
CA ALA A 498 -29.40 -0.19 -2.06
C ALA A 498 -30.43 0.70 -1.36
N LEU A 499 -29.97 1.63 -0.50
CA LEU A 499 -30.84 2.60 0.17
C LEU A 499 -31.53 3.51 -0.84
N ALA A 500 -30.78 4.09 -1.79
CA ALA A 500 -31.33 4.95 -2.83
C ALA A 500 -32.32 4.20 -3.71
N LEU A 501 -32.02 2.95 -4.10
CA LEU A 501 -32.94 2.10 -4.85
C LEU A 501 -34.21 1.79 -4.03
N GLY A 502 -34.07 1.47 -2.75
CA GLY A 502 -35.19 1.25 -1.83
C GLY A 502 -36.12 2.46 -1.78
N LEU A 503 -35.56 3.65 -1.53
CA LEU A 503 -36.32 4.91 -1.53
C LEU A 503 -36.98 5.20 -2.90
N ALA A 504 -36.27 4.94 -4.01
CA ALA A 504 -36.81 5.11 -5.37
C ALA A 504 -38.01 4.20 -5.62
N THR A 505 -37.92 2.92 -5.21
CA THR A 505 -39.02 1.96 -5.36
C THR A 505 -40.22 2.33 -4.49
N LEU A 506 -40.00 2.81 -3.26
CA LEU A 506 -41.07 3.28 -2.36
C LEU A 506 -41.80 4.49 -2.97
N ARG A 507 -41.05 5.45 -3.52
CA ARG A 507 -41.62 6.64 -4.18
C ARG A 507 -42.45 6.25 -5.42
N LEU A 508 -41.99 5.29 -6.21
CA LEU A 508 -42.72 4.76 -7.37
C LEU A 508 -44.01 4.02 -6.99
N ARG A 509 -44.04 3.37 -5.82
CA ARG A 509 -45.26 2.70 -5.32
C ARG A 509 -46.30 3.68 -4.81
N ARG A 510 -45.87 4.78 -4.17
CA ARG A 510 -46.77 5.75 -3.54
C ARG A 510 -47.28 6.86 -4.47
N GLY A 511 -46.56 7.18 -5.55
CA GLY A 511 -47.01 8.19 -6.51
C GLY A 511 -47.81 7.60 -7.66
N ASP A 512 -48.93 8.22 -7.99
CA ASP A 512 -49.51 8.13 -9.33
C ASP A 512 -48.67 8.99 -10.30
N ALA A 513 -48.52 8.48 -11.53
CA ALA A 513 -47.48 8.88 -12.47
C ALA A 513 -47.60 10.32 -13.00
#